data_AF-A0A3B8V508-F1
#
_entry.id   AF-A0A3B8V508-F1
#
_cell.length_a   1.000
_cell.length_b   1.000
_cell.length_c   1.000
_cell.angle_alpha   90.00
_cell.angle_beta   90.00
_cell.angle_gamma   90.00
#
_symmetry.space_group_name_H-M   'P 1'
#
loop_
_entity.id
_entity.type
_entity.pdbx_description
1 polymer ?
#
loop_
_entity_poly.entity_id
_entity_poly.type
_entity_poly.pdbx_seq_one_letter_code
_entity_poly.pdbx_strand_id
1 'polypeptide(L)'
;LGRLLAARCYWNMGGLWNVAAEPDRSEIENQIRNWLYYTWLSGDHIVEQHVHNLDAINWAFQSPPTEVFGVGGRQSRTSDEYGHIFDHFGLEYRYPDDRFAMSMCRQQAGTTG
;
A
#
# COMPACT_ATOMS: atom_id res chain seq x y z
N LEU A 1 -4.10 26.69 11.32
CA LEU A 1 -5.18 25.72 11.01
C LEU A 1 -5.95 25.50 12.31
N GLY A 2 -7.29 25.42 12.26
CA GLY A 2 -8.09 25.02 13.42
C GLY A 2 -7.99 23.51 13.68
N ARG A 3 -8.92 22.97 14.46
CA ARG A 3 -9.04 21.52 14.66
C ARG A 3 -9.26 20.81 13.32
N LEU A 4 -8.42 19.83 13.02
CA LEU A 4 -8.57 18.97 11.85
C LEU A 4 -9.76 18.02 12.07
N LEU A 5 -10.65 17.92 11.08
CA LEU A 5 -11.82 17.04 11.11
C LEU A 5 -11.69 15.88 10.12
N ALA A 6 -11.10 16.14 8.96
CA ALA A 6 -10.96 15.16 7.89
C ALA A 6 -9.61 15.32 7.19
N ALA A 7 -9.09 14.22 6.66
CA ALA A 7 -7.93 14.21 5.78
C ALA A 7 -8.13 13.29 4.58
N ARG A 8 -7.29 13.48 3.56
CA ARG A 8 -7.19 12.58 2.43
C ARG A 8 -5.72 12.35 2.11
N CYS A 9 -5.33 11.09 1.89
CA CYS A 9 -3.98 10.76 1.50
C CYS A 9 -3.99 9.71 0.39
N TYR A 10 -3.04 9.83 -0.54
CA TYR A 10 -3.00 9.04 -1.75
C TYR A 10 -1.57 8.61 -2.07
N TRP A 11 -1.35 7.32 -2.33
CA TRP A 11 -0.13 6.80 -2.94
C TRP A 11 -0.49 5.97 -4.18
N ASN A 12 -0.92 6.68 -5.21
CA ASN A 12 -1.36 6.10 -6.47
C ASN A 12 -0.26 6.25 -7.51
N MET A 13 0.22 5.16 -8.05
CA MET A 13 1.31 5.16 -9.01
C MET A 13 1.17 4.04 -10.06
N GLY A 14 2.12 4.03 -11.00
CA GLY A 14 2.26 2.98 -12.01
C GLY A 14 2.79 1.65 -11.45
N GLY A 15 3.08 0.72 -12.35
CA GLY A 15 3.77 -0.51 -12.01
C GLY A 15 5.21 -0.25 -11.56
N LEU A 16 5.73 -1.16 -10.73
CA LEU A 16 7.13 -1.20 -10.33
C LEU A 16 7.94 -2.14 -11.22
N TRP A 17 9.25 -2.11 -11.02
CA TRP A 17 10.20 -2.99 -11.67
C TRP A 17 10.00 -4.45 -11.27
N ASN A 18 10.34 -5.37 -12.16
CA ASN A 18 10.37 -6.82 -11.92
C ASN A 18 11.73 -7.36 -12.38
N VAL A 19 12.30 -8.27 -11.60
CA VAL A 19 13.53 -9.00 -11.97
C VAL A 19 13.14 -10.40 -12.45
N ALA A 20 13.48 -10.75 -13.68
CA ALA A 20 13.19 -12.08 -14.21
C ALA A 20 13.85 -13.16 -13.34
N ALA A 21 13.11 -14.24 -13.06
CA ALA A 21 13.62 -15.37 -12.31
C ALA A 21 14.75 -16.07 -13.08
N GLU A 22 15.82 -16.43 -12.38
CA GLU A 22 16.93 -17.20 -12.97
C GLU A 22 16.88 -18.66 -12.47
N PRO A 23 16.99 -19.67 -13.36
CA PRO A 23 16.85 -21.07 -12.99
C PRO A 23 17.96 -21.62 -12.08
N ASP A 24 19.12 -20.99 -12.04
CA ASP A 24 20.26 -21.35 -11.20
C ASP A 24 20.13 -20.82 -9.77
N ARG A 25 19.23 -19.86 -9.54
CA ARG A 25 18.91 -19.33 -8.21
C ARG A 25 17.89 -20.21 -7.50
N SER A 26 18.02 -20.28 -6.17
CA SER A 26 16.95 -20.85 -5.34
C SER A 26 15.66 -20.02 -5.48
N GLU A 27 14.51 -20.65 -5.24
CA GLU A 27 13.22 -19.96 -5.26
C GLU A 27 13.21 -18.76 -4.30
N ILE A 28 13.72 -18.95 -3.07
CA ILE A 28 13.81 -17.88 -2.07
C ILE A 28 14.66 -16.71 -2.57
N GLU A 29 15.78 -16.97 -3.25
CA GLU A 29 16.60 -15.89 -3.81
C GLU A 29 15.84 -15.11 -4.90
N ASN A 30 15.12 -15.81 -5.79
CA ASN A 30 14.27 -15.17 -6.79
C ASN A 30 13.16 -14.31 -6.14
N GLN A 31 12.57 -14.76 -5.02
CA GLN A 31 11.60 -13.96 -4.25
C GLN A 31 12.26 -12.73 -3.59
N ILE A 32 13.44 -12.87 -2.99
CA ILE A 32 14.18 -11.75 -2.35
C ILE A 32 14.52 -10.66 -3.38
N ARG A 33 14.90 -11.04 -4.59
CA ARG A 33 15.17 -10.08 -5.68
C ARG A 33 13.93 -9.26 -6.05
N ASN A 34 12.74 -9.80 -5.79
CA ASN A 34 11.42 -9.22 -6.06
C ASN A 34 10.62 -8.99 -4.76
N TRP A 35 11.32 -8.66 -3.66
CA TRP A 35 10.79 -8.64 -2.30
C TRP A 35 9.47 -7.87 -2.13
N LEU A 36 9.32 -6.77 -2.86
CA LEU A 36 8.15 -5.90 -2.82
C LEU A 36 6.85 -6.63 -3.20
N TYR A 37 6.93 -7.74 -3.94
CA TYR A 37 5.75 -8.50 -4.37
C TYR A 37 5.31 -9.59 -3.40
N TYR A 38 6.00 -9.77 -2.26
CA TYR A 38 5.70 -10.84 -1.29
C TYR A 38 5.42 -10.26 0.09
N THR A 39 4.27 -10.60 0.67
CA THR A 39 3.85 -10.04 1.97
C THR A 39 4.81 -10.37 3.11
N TRP A 40 5.50 -11.52 3.08
CA TRP A 40 6.45 -11.91 4.12
C TRP A 40 7.77 -11.13 4.07
N LEU A 41 8.09 -10.50 2.93
CA LEU A 41 9.28 -9.67 2.76
C LEU A 41 8.96 -8.18 2.91
N SER A 42 7.83 -7.74 2.36
CA SER A 42 7.50 -6.31 2.24
C SER A 42 6.34 -5.85 3.11
N GLY A 43 5.51 -6.77 3.62
CA GLY A 43 4.24 -6.41 4.26
C GLY A 43 3.18 -5.86 3.30
N ASP A 44 3.36 -6.03 1.98
CA ASP A 44 2.56 -5.39 0.91
C ASP A 44 2.92 -3.90 0.70
N HIS A 45 2.52 -3.31 -0.43
CA HIS A 45 2.83 -1.92 -0.77
C HIS A 45 2.17 -0.90 0.18
N ILE A 46 1.14 -1.33 0.91
CA ILE A 46 0.53 -0.49 1.96
C ILE A 46 1.47 -0.29 3.16
N VAL A 47 2.24 -1.32 3.52
CA VAL A 47 3.23 -1.25 4.61
C VAL A 47 4.54 -0.66 4.12
N GLU A 48 4.95 -0.97 2.90
CA GLU A 48 6.23 -0.51 2.35
C GLU A 48 6.22 0.97 1.96
N GLN A 49 5.18 1.45 1.28
CA GLN A 49 5.13 2.80 0.71
C GLN A 49 4.07 3.66 1.38
N HIS A 50 2.82 3.20 1.36
CA HIS A 50 1.69 4.03 1.76
C HIS A 50 1.70 4.35 3.26
N VAL A 51 2.40 3.56 4.07
CA VAL A 51 2.57 3.79 5.51
C VAL A 51 3.10 5.20 5.81
N HIS A 52 3.95 5.75 4.94
CA HIS A 52 4.49 7.10 5.12
C HIS A 52 3.38 8.17 5.08
N ASN A 53 2.40 8.00 4.19
CA ASN A 53 1.25 8.88 4.11
C ASN A 53 0.34 8.72 5.34
N LEU A 54 0.12 7.47 5.77
CA LEU A 54 -0.68 7.18 6.97
C LEU A 54 -0.01 7.76 8.23
N ASP A 55 1.30 7.68 8.34
CA ASP A 55 2.07 8.26 9.44
C ASP A 55 1.96 9.78 9.46
N ALA A 56 2.04 10.44 8.30
CA ALA A 56 1.81 11.88 8.20
C ALA A 56 0.40 12.30 8.67
N ILE A 57 -0.63 11.50 8.36
CA ILE A 57 -1.99 11.73 8.88
C ILE A 57 -2.04 11.53 10.40
N ASN A 58 -1.47 10.44 10.92
CA ASN A 58 -1.42 10.17 12.35
C ASN A 58 -0.69 11.28 13.12
N TRP A 59 0.40 11.77 12.55
CA TRP A 59 1.13 12.93 13.06
C TRP A 59 0.25 14.19 13.05
N ALA A 60 -0.41 14.51 11.94
CA ALA A 60 -1.29 15.68 11.88
C ALA A 60 -2.47 15.57 12.87
N PHE A 61 -3.02 14.37 13.07
CA PHE A 61 -4.15 14.11 13.96
C PHE A 61 -3.72 13.91 15.42
N GLN A 62 -2.42 13.78 15.70
CA GLN A 62 -1.84 13.50 17.00
C GLN A 62 -2.45 12.25 17.66
N SER A 63 -2.78 11.25 16.84
CA SER A 63 -3.46 10.03 17.29
C SER A 63 -3.37 8.95 16.23
N PRO A 64 -3.26 7.66 16.60
CA PRO A 64 -3.54 6.57 15.67
C PRO A 64 -5.05 6.43 15.42
N PRO A 65 -5.45 5.75 14.33
CA PRO A 65 -6.84 5.43 14.07
C PRO A 65 -7.37 4.42 15.11
N THR A 66 -8.64 4.54 15.45
CA THR A 66 -9.37 3.59 16.31
C THR A 66 -10.02 2.46 15.52
N GLU A 67 -10.32 2.69 14.24
CA GLU A 67 -11.01 1.75 13.37
C GLU A 67 -10.62 2.00 11.91
N VAL A 68 -10.67 0.94 11.10
CA VAL A 68 -10.40 1.00 9.66
C VAL A 68 -11.47 0.22 8.93
N PHE A 69 -12.06 0.83 7.91
CA PHE A 69 -12.98 0.18 6.97
C PHE A 69 -12.45 0.29 5.56
N GLY A 70 -12.78 -0.68 4.72
CA GLY A 70 -12.57 -0.52 3.29
C GLY A 70 -12.39 -1.82 2.55
N VAL A 71 -11.80 -1.69 1.37
CA VAL A 71 -11.61 -2.77 0.42
C VAL A 71 -10.19 -2.70 -0.15
N GLY A 72 -9.70 -3.84 -0.60
CA GLY A 72 -8.46 -3.94 -1.35
C GLY A 72 -8.48 -5.19 -2.22
N GLY A 73 -7.56 -5.27 -3.16
CA GLY A 73 -7.46 -6.44 -4.00
C GLY A 73 -6.33 -6.36 -5.02
N ARG A 74 -6.37 -7.30 -5.96
CA ARG A 74 -5.37 -7.48 -7.00
C ARG A 74 -6.06 -7.72 -8.35
N GLN A 75 -5.75 -6.90 -9.35
CA GLN A 75 -6.32 -6.95 -10.70
C GLN A 75 -5.29 -6.83 -11.84
N SER A 76 -4.12 -6.20 -11.64
CA SER A 76 -3.13 -5.95 -12.70
C SER A 76 -1.89 -6.84 -12.63
N ARG A 77 -1.49 -7.29 -11.44
CA ARG A 77 -0.25 -8.05 -11.21
C ARG A 77 -0.54 -9.51 -10.89
N THR A 78 -1.14 -10.21 -11.86
CA THR A 78 -1.69 -11.56 -11.67
C THR A 78 -0.90 -12.66 -12.38
N SER A 79 0.09 -12.31 -13.21
CA SER A 79 1.01 -13.27 -13.82
C SER A 79 1.97 -13.86 -12.79
N ASP A 80 2.49 -15.05 -13.08
CA ASP A 80 3.39 -15.82 -12.21
C ASP A 80 4.73 -15.12 -11.91
N GLU A 81 5.10 -14.10 -12.69
CA GLU A 81 6.29 -13.28 -12.46
C GLU A 81 6.16 -12.38 -11.22
N TYR A 82 4.94 -12.16 -10.73
CA TYR A 82 4.66 -11.41 -9.51
C TYR A 82 4.31 -12.35 -8.35
N GLY A 83 4.56 -11.88 -7.13
CA GLY A 83 4.06 -12.52 -5.92
C GLY A 83 2.57 -12.27 -5.69
N HIS A 84 2.16 -12.23 -4.44
CA HIS A 84 0.75 -12.31 -4.02
C HIS A 84 0.21 -11.06 -3.34
N ILE A 85 0.95 -9.96 -3.33
CA ILE A 85 0.48 -8.70 -2.74
C ILE A 85 -0.70 -8.09 -3.51
N PHE A 86 -1.47 -7.25 -2.84
CA PHE A 86 -2.51 -6.45 -3.48
C PHE A 86 -1.91 -5.38 -4.40
N ASP A 87 -2.73 -4.81 -5.28
CA ASP A 87 -2.35 -3.67 -6.12
C ASP A 87 -3.20 -2.43 -5.93
N HIS A 88 -4.18 -2.50 -5.03
CA HIS A 88 -4.89 -1.35 -4.56
C HIS A 88 -5.55 -1.57 -3.19
N PHE A 89 -5.67 -0.48 -2.46
CA PHE A 89 -6.49 -0.35 -1.25
C PHE A 89 -7.29 0.96 -1.31
N GLY A 90 -8.54 0.91 -0.87
CA GLY A 90 -9.40 2.05 -0.64
C GLY A 90 -9.99 1.95 0.76
N LEU A 91 -9.49 2.78 1.67
CA LEU A 91 -9.72 2.66 3.11
C LEU A 91 -10.21 3.97 3.72
N GLU A 92 -11.03 3.87 4.75
CA GLU A 92 -11.38 4.94 5.68
C GLU A 92 -10.78 4.61 7.05
N TYR A 93 -9.99 5.53 7.57
CA TYR A 93 -9.41 5.45 8.91
C TYR A 93 -10.20 6.38 9.82
N ARG A 94 -10.81 5.84 10.88
CA ARG A 94 -11.52 6.64 11.89
C ARG A 94 -10.61 6.92 13.07
N TYR A 95 -10.69 8.13 13.59
CA TYR A 95 -9.89 8.65 14.69
C TYR A 95 -10.79 9.14 15.83
N PRO A 96 -10.23 9.35 17.04
CA PRO A 96 -10.99 9.91 18.15
C PRO A 96 -11.64 11.24 17.81
N ASP A 97 -12.72 11.53 18.53
CA ASP A 97 -13.50 12.76 18.41
C ASP A 97 -14.14 12.96 17.02
N ASP A 98 -14.63 11.87 16.43
CA ASP A 98 -15.36 11.84 15.14
C ASP A 98 -14.57 12.46 13.98
N ARG A 99 -13.27 12.15 13.92
CA ARG A 99 -12.39 12.55 12.84
C ARG A 99 -12.10 11.36 11.93
N PHE A 100 -11.81 11.60 10.66
CA PHE A 100 -11.53 10.52 9.72
C PHE A 100 -10.48 10.89 8.66
N ALA A 101 -9.92 9.88 8.01
CA ALA A 101 -9.08 10.05 6.83
C ALA A 101 -9.45 9.05 5.74
N MET A 102 -9.68 9.56 4.53
CA MET A 102 -9.79 8.72 3.34
C MET A 102 -8.39 8.43 2.80
N SER A 103 -8.14 7.16 2.53
CA SER A 103 -6.84 6.65 2.12
C SER A 103 -7.02 5.80 0.86
N MET A 104 -6.21 6.07 -0.16
CA MET A 104 -6.08 5.17 -1.31
C MET A 104 -4.62 4.98 -1.69
N CYS A 105 -4.25 3.75 -2.01
CA CYS A 105 -3.00 3.46 -2.67
C CYS A 105 -3.22 2.46 -3.79
N ARG A 106 -2.43 2.57 -4.86
CA ARG A 106 -2.58 1.77 -6.08
C ARG A 106 -1.25 1.68 -6.82
N GLN A 107 -0.94 0.52 -7.37
CA GLN A 107 0.19 0.32 -8.29
C GLN A 107 -0.30 -0.35 -9.58
N GLN A 108 -0.72 0.45 -10.55
CA GLN A 108 -1.32 -0.03 -11.81
C GLN A 108 -0.85 0.81 -13.00
N ALA A 109 -0.28 0.16 -14.01
CA ALA A 109 0.16 0.83 -15.23
C ALA A 109 -1.01 1.47 -16.00
N GLY A 110 -0.74 2.57 -16.71
CA GLY A 110 -1.74 3.24 -17.55
C GLY A 110 -2.84 3.99 -16.77
N THR A 111 -2.68 4.19 -15.47
CA THR A 111 -3.63 4.92 -14.62
C THR A 111 -3.09 6.27 -14.19
N THR A 112 -3.95 7.29 -14.07
CA THR A 112 -3.56 8.59 -13.53
C THR A 112 -3.38 8.49 -12.01
N GLY A 113 -2.22 8.91 -11.53
CA GLY A 113 -1.81 8.96 -10.13
C GLY A 113 -0.72 10.01 -10.01
#